data_AF-A0A840TSJ0-F1
#
_entry.id   AF-A0A840TSJ0-F1
#
_cell.length_a   1.000
_cell.length_b   1.000
_cell.length_c   1.000
_cell.angle_alpha   90.00
_cell.angle_beta   90.00
_cell.angle_gamma   90.00
#
_symmetry.space_group_name_H-M   'P 1'
#
loop_
_entity.id
_entity.type
_entity.pdbx_description
1 polymer ?
#
loop_
_entity_poly.entity_id
_entity_poly.type
_entity_poly.pdbx_seq_one_letter_code
_entity_poly.pdbx_strand_id
1 'polypeptide(L)'
;MALTEYSHHHGGNIEASKENNIFLHIYKQYSPRDWFDLAMGKTKTIPKIELEKGKDFEFFLEDDHFKMHYLEMLKLSQLYFSDELEIVKRFELFHKWVFENILICKYTTYFAVMLLGGKSKTFRKKEINYESINRICKNVAWDLTYLSFWSTQYYCEKDAKQVYIFATMDQELRDLFFLTHKESLEIYKEVFGEQEGQTIINSVSEIYVKRNKPEINPIVLDKMIQEEQINLNETLNRKTLSNNVHDDHVGIQPT
;
A
#
# COMPACT_ATOMS: atom_id res chain seq x y z
N MET A 1 2.82 12.69 1.13
CA MET A 1 2.25 11.56 0.36
C MET A 1 0.91 11.88 -0.27
N ALA A 2 -0.08 12.42 0.46
CA ALA A 2 -1.33 12.87 -0.16
C ALA A 2 -1.08 13.85 -1.35
N LEU A 3 -0.13 14.77 -1.19
CA LEU A 3 0.28 15.70 -2.25
C LEU A 3 1.05 15.02 -3.40
N THR A 4 1.80 13.95 -3.10
CA THR A 4 2.50 13.10 -4.08
C THR A 4 1.49 12.37 -4.95
N GLU A 5 0.56 11.64 -4.34
CA GLU A 5 -0.55 10.98 -5.04
C GLU A 5 -1.39 11.98 -5.85
N TYR A 6 -1.74 13.13 -5.24
CA TYR A 6 -2.48 14.19 -5.91
C TYR A 6 -1.72 14.75 -7.13
N SER A 7 -0.41 14.91 -7.04
CA SER A 7 0.42 15.33 -8.18
C SER A 7 0.46 14.28 -9.29
N HIS A 8 0.47 12.99 -8.95
CA HIS A 8 0.42 11.89 -9.92
C HIS A 8 -0.92 11.79 -10.62
N HIS A 9 -2.02 11.99 -9.88
CA HIS A 9 -3.36 12.06 -10.46
C HIS A 9 -3.51 13.23 -11.45
N HIS A 10 -2.86 14.37 -11.20
CA HIS A 10 -2.95 15.57 -12.05
C HIS A 10 -1.82 15.67 -13.09
N GLY A 11 -0.90 14.70 -13.13
CA GLY A 11 0.23 14.68 -14.07
C GLY A 11 1.23 15.82 -13.86
N GLY A 12 1.37 16.34 -12.64
CA GLY A 12 2.33 17.42 -12.36
C GLY A 12 2.21 18.08 -10.98
N ASN A 13 3.17 18.97 -10.70
CA ASN A 13 3.37 19.58 -9.38
C ASN A 13 2.50 20.80 -9.07
N ILE A 14 1.86 21.41 -10.07
CA ILE A 14 1.24 22.73 -9.94
C ILE A 14 0.12 22.71 -8.90
N GLU A 15 -0.85 21.79 -9.04
CA GLU A 15 -2.00 21.72 -8.14
C GLU A 15 -1.58 21.26 -6.74
N ALA A 16 -0.70 20.26 -6.64
CA ALA A 16 -0.15 19.81 -5.35
C ALA A 16 0.65 20.91 -4.64
N SER A 17 1.39 21.74 -5.37
CA SER A 17 2.11 22.88 -4.79
C SER A 17 1.14 23.92 -4.25
N LYS A 18 0.04 24.23 -4.97
CA LYS A 18 -1.00 25.14 -4.47
C LYS A 18 -1.61 24.65 -3.16
N GLU A 19 -2.05 23.39 -3.11
CA GLU A 19 -2.62 22.77 -1.91
C GLU A 19 -1.63 22.80 -0.73
N ASN A 20 -0.36 22.45 -0.97
CA ASN A 20 0.65 22.50 0.09
C ASN A 20 0.88 23.92 0.60
N ASN A 21 0.90 24.92 -0.28
CA ASN A 21 1.02 26.30 0.14
C ASN A 21 -0.16 26.71 1.04
N ILE A 22 -1.39 26.40 0.65
CA ILE A 22 -2.58 26.67 1.48
C ILE A 22 -2.43 26.03 2.86
N PHE A 23 -2.09 24.74 2.90
CA PHE A 23 -1.88 24.02 4.16
C PHE A 23 -0.80 24.67 5.04
N LEU A 24 0.36 25.01 4.48
CA LEU A 24 1.45 25.63 5.23
C LEU A 24 1.08 27.02 5.75
N HIS A 25 0.26 27.78 5.02
CA HIS A 25 -0.24 29.07 5.51
C HIS A 25 -1.27 28.88 6.64
N ILE A 26 -2.22 27.94 6.49
CA ILE A 26 -3.16 27.54 7.56
C ILE A 26 -2.39 27.20 8.83
N TYR A 27 -1.40 26.31 8.72
CA TYR A 27 -0.63 25.79 9.85
C TYR A 27 0.17 26.88 10.58
N LYS A 28 0.69 27.87 9.84
CA LYS A 28 1.43 28.99 10.43
C LYS A 28 0.53 30.05 11.05
N GLN A 29 -0.60 30.33 10.41
CA GLN A 29 -1.46 31.44 10.78
C GLN A 29 -2.41 31.08 11.92
N TYR A 30 -2.93 29.84 11.96
CA TYR A 30 -3.89 29.43 12.97
C TYR A 30 -3.26 28.51 14.00
N SER A 31 -3.40 28.90 15.26
CA SER A 31 -3.10 28.05 16.40
C SER A 31 -4.34 27.20 16.77
N PRO A 32 -4.16 26.10 17.52
CA PRO A 32 -5.28 25.37 18.11
C PRO A 32 -6.20 26.26 18.97
N ARG A 33 -5.66 27.38 19.51
CA ARG A 33 -6.43 28.31 20.34
C ARG A 33 -7.47 29.08 19.55
N ASP A 34 -7.17 29.44 18.31
CA ASP A 34 -8.09 30.17 17.43
C ASP A 34 -9.36 29.34 17.17
N TRP A 35 -9.18 28.04 16.92
CA TRP A 35 -10.26 27.07 16.76
C TRP A 35 -11.06 26.85 18.05
N PHE A 36 -10.37 26.77 19.20
CA PHE A 36 -11.02 26.63 20.50
C PHE A 36 -11.87 27.85 20.86
N ASP A 37 -11.35 29.06 20.65
CA ASP A 37 -12.06 30.30 20.97
C ASP A 37 -13.27 30.51 20.04
N LEU A 38 -13.18 30.06 18.77
CA LEU A 38 -14.34 30.00 17.87
C LEU A 38 -15.42 29.03 18.40
N ALA A 39 -15.02 27.81 18.77
CA ALA A 39 -15.94 26.78 19.26
C ALA A 39 -16.64 27.19 20.58
N MET A 40 -15.93 27.94 21.43
CA MET A 40 -16.46 28.49 22.68
C MET A 40 -17.27 29.79 22.49
N GLY A 41 -17.42 30.28 21.26
CA GLY A 41 -18.13 31.52 20.95
C GLY A 41 -17.43 32.79 21.45
N LYS A 42 -16.16 32.70 21.86
CA LYS A 42 -15.33 33.84 22.27
C LYS A 42 -14.93 34.70 21.07
N THR A 43 -14.77 34.06 19.92
CA THR A 43 -14.64 34.73 18.62
C THR A 43 -15.79 34.29 17.71
N LYS A 44 -16.23 35.17 16.81
CA LYS A 44 -17.33 34.87 15.87
C LYS A 44 -16.84 34.35 14.51
N THR A 45 -15.58 34.62 14.18
CA THR A 45 -14.97 34.30 12.88
C THR A 45 -13.48 34.06 13.05
N ILE A 46 -12.90 33.24 12.17
CA ILE A 46 -11.46 33.10 12.03
C ILE A 46 -10.96 34.09 10.96
N PRO A 47 -9.86 34.82 11.19
CA PRO A 47 -9.29 35.73 10.20
C PRO A 47 -9.02 35.00 8.88
N LYS A 48 -9.25 35.63 7.73
CA LYS A 48 -8.96 34.99 6.44
C LYS A 48 -7.46 34.82 6.23
N ILE A 49 -7.09 33.82 5.43
CA ILE A 49 -5.71 33.60 5.01
C ILE A 49 -5.39 34.55 3.88
N GLU A 50 -4.27 35.25 4.02
CA GLU A 50 -3.63 35.93 2.90
C GLU A 50 -2.59 34.99 2.31
N LEU A 51 -2.86 34.52 1.09
CA LEU A 51 -1.91 33.67 0.37
C LEU A 51 -0.83 34.56 -0.22
N GLU A 52 0.40 34.44 0.29
CA GLU A 52 1.57 35.02 -0.36
C GLU A 52 1.90 34.27 -1.66
N LYS A 53 2.91 34.74 -2.42
CA LYS A 53 3.43 33.99 -3.56
C LYS A 53 3.81 32.58 -3.11
N GLY A 54 3.11 31.59 -3.65
CA GLY A 54 3.35 30.19 -3.35
C GLY A 54 4.76 29.75 -3.75
N LYS A 55 5.28 28.76 -3.02
CA LYS A 55 6.50 28.04 -3.40
C LYS A 55 6.15 26.87 -4.29
N ASP A 56 7.00 26.59 -5.26
CA ASP A 56 6.91 25.36 -6.03
C ASP A 56 7.56 24.21 -5.24
N PHE A 57 6.88 23.07 -5.23
CA PHE A 57 7.33 21.85 -4.56
C PHE A 57 7.35 20.70 -5.57
N GLU A 58 8.34 19.81 -5.42
CA GLU A 58 8.43 18.60 -6.22
C GLU A 58 7.75 17.44 -5.49
N PHE A 59 6.57 17.09 -5.98
CA PHE A 59 5.76 15.96 -5.49
C PHE A 59 5.58 14.86 -6.54
N PHE A 60 5.71 15.19 -7.83
CA PHE A 60 5.54 14.30 -8.96
C PHE A 60 6.83 13.53 -9.25
N LEU A 61 7.22 12.70 -8.29
CA LEU A 61 8.37 11.80 -8.37
C LEU A 61 7.92 10.41 -7.93
N GLU A 62 8.31 9.40 -8.70
CA GLU A 62 8.23 7.99 -8.27
C GLU A 62 9.61 7.61 -7.73
N ASP A 63 9.74 7.51 -6.41
CA ASP A 63 10.99 7.07 -5.79
C ASP A 63 11.15 5.54 -5.84
N ASP A 64 12.36 5.06 -5.57
CA ASP A 64 12.66 3.62 -5.59
C ASP A 64 11.86 2.84 -4.53
N HIS A 65 11.46 3.47 -3.42
CA HIS A 65 10.61 2.86 -2.40
C HIS A 65 9.20 2.59 -2.93
N PHE A 66 8.59 3.55 -3.60
CA PHE A 66 7.32 3.39 -4.28
C PHE A 66 7.39 2.27 -5.33
N LYS A 67 8.44 2.27 -6.16
CA LYS A 67 8.63 1.23 -7.19
C LYS A 67 8.72 -0.17 -6.60
N MET A 68 9.42 -0.35 -5.48
CA MET A 68 9.48 -1.62 -4.77
C MET A 68 8.11 -2.04 -4.23
N HIS A 69 7.35 -1.14 -3.61
CA HIS A 69 5.99 -1.47 -3.13
C HIS A 69 5.02 -1.76 -4.27
N TYR A 70 5.17 -1.07 -5.40
CA TYR A 70 4.38 -1.32 -6.59
C TYR A 70 4.69 -2.71 -7.17
N LEU A 71 5.95 -3.11 -7.24
CA LEU A 71 6.37 -4.46 -7.59
C LEU A 71 5.76 -5.52 -6.65
N GLU A 72 5.81 -5.29 -5.33
CA GLU A 72 5.18 -6.17 -4.36
C GLU A 72 3.68 -6.32 -4.63
N MET A 73 2.99 -5.21 -4.90
CA MET A 73 1.56 -5.20 -5.21
C MET A 73 1.22 -5.91 -6.53
N LEU A 74 2.04 -5.78 -7.56
CA LEU A 74 1.88 -6.52 -8.81
C LEU A 74 1.99 -8.04 -8.53
N LYS A 75 3.00 -8.46 -7.77
CA LYS A 75 3.19 -9.88 -7.41
C LYS A 75 2.06 -10.40 -6.52
N LEU A 76 1.65 -9.65 -5.50
CA LEU A 76 0.51 -10.00 -4.64
C LEU A 76 -0.77 -10.16 -5.44
N SER A 77 -1.01 -9.27 -6.40
CA SER A 77 -2.21 -9.31 -7.24
C SER A 77 -2.23 -10.56 -8.11
N GLN A 78 -1.10 -10.91 -8.73
CA GLN A 78 -0.97 -12.17 -9.47
C GLN A 78 -1.37 -13.37 -8.59
N LEU A 79 -0.79 -13.47 -7.39
CA LEU A 79 -1.07 -14.56 -6.45
C LEU A 79 -2.49 -14.54 -5.89
N TYR A 80 -3.09 -13.37 -5.74
CA TYR A 80 -4.48 -13.22 -5.29
C TYR A 80 -5.46 -13.77 -6.33
N PHE A 81 -5.21 -13.50 -7.61
CA PHE A 81 -6.08 -13.91 -8.73
C PHE A 81 -5.77 -15.30 -9.32
N SER A 82 -4.71 -15.98 -8.86
CA SER A 82 -4.41 -17.37 -9.22
C SER A 82 -5.23 -18.36 -8.36
N ASP A 83 -6.33 -18.88 -8.91
CA ASP A 83 -7.22 -19.80 -8.19
C ASP A 83 -6.57 -21.16 -7.90
N GLU A 84 -5.64 -21.61 -8.75
CA GLU A 84 -4.99 -22.93 -8.61
C GLU A 84 -4.00 -23.03 -7.43
N LEU A 85 -3.63 -21.91 -6.80
CA LEU A 85 -2.62 -21.90 -5.74
C LEU A 85 -3.25 -21.97 -4.35
N GLU A 86 -2.81 -22.92 -3.55
CA GLU A 86 -3.10 -22.98 -2.12
C GLU A 86 -2.46 -21.81 -1.36
N ILE A 87 -3.06 -21.44 -0.23
CA ILE A 87 -2.68 -20.26 0.55
C ILE A 87 -1.21 -20.29 0.99
N VAL A 88 -0.72 -21.43 1.48
CA VAL A 88 0.67 -21.62 1.89
C VAL A 88 1.62 -21.36 0.73
N LYS A 89 1.29 -21.88 -0.46
CA LYS A 89 2.12 -21.72 -1.65
C LYS A 89 2.16 -20.27 -2.14
N ARG A 90 1.05 -19.53 -2.00
CA ARG A 90 1.01 -18.09 -2.31
C ARG A 90 2.00 -17.31 -1.43
N PHE A 91 2.04 -17.58 -0.12
CA PHE A 91 3.01 -16.93 0.77
C PHE A 91 4.45 -17.31 0.44
N GLU A 92 4.72 -18.59 0.20
CA GLU A 92 6.06 -19.06 -0.17
C GLU A 92 6.57 -18.35 -1.43
N LEU A 93 5.75 -18.30 -2.49
CA LEU A 93 6.09 -17.65 -3.75
C LEU A 93 6.29 -16.14 -3.59
N PHE A 94 5.41 -15.48 -2.83
CA PHE A 94 5.53 -14.05 -2.59
C PHE A 94 6.82 -13.71 -1.84
N HIS A 95 7.05 -14.34 -0.69
CA HIS A 95 8.20 -14.06 0.17
C HIS A 95 9.52 -14.43 -0.50
N LYS A 96 9.55 -15.53 -1.26
CA LYS A 96 10.72 -15.90 -2.06
C LYS A 96 11.03 -14.85 -3.12
N TRP A 97 10.02 -14.40 -3.87
CA TRP A 97 10.20 -13.37 -4.88
C TRP A 97 10.71 -12.05 -4.28
N VAL A 98 10.12 -11.59 -3.16
CA VAL A 98 10.59 -10.38 -2.46
C VAL A 98 12.03 -10.56 -1.97
N PHE A 99 12.34 -11.71 -1.37
CA PHE A 99 13.67 -12.02 -0.86
C PHE A 99 14.74 -12.02 -1.95
N GLU A 100 14.41 -12.50 -3.15
CA GLU A 100 15.37 -12.57 -4.26
C GLU A 100 15.60 -11.21 -4.93
N ASN A 101 14.59 -10.31 -4.92
CA ASN A 101 14.61 -9.17 -5.82
C ASN A 101 14.65 -7.78 -5.16
N ILE A 102 14.03 -7.55 -4.00
CA ILE A 102 13.83 -6.17 -3.45
C ILE A 102 13.92 -6.10 -1.92
N LEU A 103 13.90 -4.89 -1.33
CA LEU A 103 13.90 -4.79 0.14
C LEU A 103 12.64 -5.40 0.75
N ILE A 104 12.81 -6.10 1.87
CA ILE A 104 11.69 -6.73 2.58
C ILE A 104 11.03 -5.67 3.44
N CYS A 105 9.75 -5.41 3.19
CA CYS A 105 8.98 -4.50 4.02
C CYS A 105 8.02 -5.26 4.95
N LYS A 106 8.07 -4.88 6.24
CA LYS A 106 7.18 -5.45 7.25
C LYS A 106 5.70 -5.13 6.95
N TYR A 107 5.39 -3.90 6.55
CA TYR A 107 4.02 -3.50 6.21
C TYR A 107 3.45 -4.32 5.06
N THR A 108 4.21 -4.55 4.00
CA THR A 108 3.75 -5.38 2.88
C THR A 108 3.53 -6.83 3.31
N THR A 109 4.38 -7.37 4.19
CA THR A 109 4.21 -8.72 4.76
C THR A 109 2.87 -8.87 5.49
N TYR A 110 2.54 -7.93 6.39
CA TYR A 110 1.26 -7.96 7.10
C TYR A 110 0.08 -7.61 6.20
N PHE A 111 0.28 -6.75 5.19
CA PHE A 111 -0.74 -6.48 4.19
C PHE A 111 -1.07 -7.73 3.36
N ALA A 112 -0.08 -8.57 3.02
CA ALA A 112 -0.31 -9.85 2.36
C ALA A 112 -1.19 -10.79 3.20
N VAL A 113 -1.01 -10.81 4.52
CA VAL A 113 -1.89 -11.53 5.46
C VAL A 113 -3.32 -11.00 5.39
N MET A 114 -3.49 -9.68 5.47
CA MET A 114 -4.82 -9.07 5.37
C MET A 114 -5.48 -9.33 4.02
N LEU A 115 -4.72 -9.27 2.93
CA LEU A 115 -5.21 -9.43 1.58
C LEU A 115 -5.62 -10.88 1.29
N LEU A 116 -4.69 -11.81 1.44
CA LEU A 116 -4.92 -13.22 1.11
C LEU A 116 -5.84 -13.91 2.12
N GLY A 117 -5.87 -13.42 3.37
CA GLY A 117 -6.84 -13.84 4.39
C GLY A 117 -8.23 -13.25 4.24
N GLY A 118 -8.48 -12.50 3.16
CA GLY A 118 -9.77 -11.90 2.87
C GLY A 118 -10.22 -10.89 3.93
N LYS A 119 -9.30 -10.23 4.65
CA LYS A 119 -9.60 -9.14 5.59
C LYS A 119 -9.54 -7.76 4.91
N SER A 120 -8.80 -7.65 3.81
CA SER A 120 -8.72 -6.46 2.97
C SER A 120 -9.93 -6.29 2.05
N LYS A 121 -10.31 -5.03 1.76
CA LYS A 121 -11.32 -4.68 0.74
C LYS A 121 -10.71 -4.35 -0.63
N THR A 122 -9.39 -4.35 -0.77
CA THR A 122 -8.64 -3.84 -1.94
C THR A 122 -9.19 -4.33 -3.29
N PHE A 123 -9.41 -5.64 -3.45
CA PHE A 123 -9.93 -6.23 -4.70
C PHE A 123 -11.41 -6.61 -4.65
N ARG A 124 -12.13 -6.30 -3.56
CA ARG A 124 -13.54 -6.70 -3.43
C ARG A 124 -14.43 -5.88 -4.36
N LYS A 125 -15.28 -6.57 -5.14
CA LYS A 125 -16.27 -5.97 -6.06
C LYS A 125 -15.63 -5.00 -7.07
N LYS A 126 -14.39 -5.26 -7.47
CA LYS A 126 -13.68 -4.48 -8.48
C LYS A 126 -13.75 -5.18 -9.83
N GLU A 127 -13.70 -4.40 -10.90
CA GLU A 127 -13.61 -4.92 -12.24
C GLU A 127 -12.26 -5.63 -12.43
N ILE A 128 -12.30 -6.89 -12.86
CA ILE A 128 -11.12 -7.75 -13.03
C ILE A 128 -10.57 -7.52 -14.44
N ASN A 129 -9.92 -6.37 -14.64
CA ASN A 129 -9.15 -6.06 -15.84
C ASN A 129 -7.83 -5.39 -15.45
N TYR A 130 -6.85 -5.43 -16.36
CA TYR A 130 -5.51 -4.92 -16.09
C TYR A 130 -5.52 -3.46 -15.62
N GLU A 131 -6.22 -2.56 -16.30
CA GLU A 131 -6.20 -1.13 -15.99
C GLU A 131 -6.75 -0.83 -14.58
N SER A 132 -7.88 -1.45 -14.23
CA SER A 132 -8.52 -1.35 -12.93
C SER A 132 -7.62 -1.85 -11.80
N ILE A 133 -7.06 -3.06 -11.96
CA ILE A 133 -6.21 -3.69 -10.95
C ILE A 133 -4.87 -2.96 -10.83
N ASN A 134 -4.26 -2.57 -11.94
CA ASN A 134 -2.99 -1.84 -11.97
C ASN A 134 -3.09 -0.49 -11.25
N ARG A 135 -4.20 0.24 -11.45
CA ARG A 135 -4.48 1.47 -10.71
C ARG A 135 -4.60 1.21 -9.20
N ILE A 136 -5.28 0.14 -8.80
CA ILE A 136 -5.37 -0.25 -7.38
C ILE A 136 -3.98 -0.56 -6.82
N CYS A 137 -3.14 -1.31 -7.55
CA CYS A 137 -1.77 -1.61 -7.15
C CYS A 137 -0.95 -0.35 -6.88
N LYS A 138 -1.04 0.66 -7.77
CA LYS A 138 -0.36 1.94 -7.59
C LYS A 138 -0.84 2.69 -6.35
N ASN A 139 -2.14 2.75 -6.12
CA ASN A 139 -2.70 3.43 -4.96
C ASN A 139 -2.25 2.77 -3.65
N VAL A 140 -2.35 1.44 -3.56
CA VAL A 140 -1.90 0.71 -2.37
C VAL A 140 -0.37 0.79 -2.19
N ALA A 141 0.39 0.84 -3.29
CA ALA A 141 1.83 1.05 -3.21
C ALA A 141 2.18 2.41 -2.58
N TRP A 142 1.42 3.47 -2.86
CA TRP A 142 1.56 4.73 -2.14
C TRP A 142 1.24 4.56 -0.65
N ASP A 143 0.12 3.92 -0.29
CA ASP A 143 -0.21 3.68 1.12
C ASP A 143 0.90 2.91 1.87
N LEU A 144 1.48 1.88 1.23
CA LEU A 144 2.60 1.12 1.78
C LEU A 144 3.87 1.94 1.88
N THR A 145 4.14 2.82 0.91
CA THR A 145 5.26 3.77 0.95
C THR A 145 5.12 4.72 2.14
N TYR A 146 3.90 5.15 2.46
CA TYR A 146 3.64 6.02 3.61
C TYR A 146 4.00 5.34 4.91
N LEU A 147 3.49 4.13 5.07
CA LEU A 147 3.68 3.33 6.26
C LEU A 147 5.14 2.92 6.42
N SER A 148 5.81 2.51 5.35
CA SER A 148 7.23 2.15 5.39
C SER A 148 8.12 3.34 5.74
N PHE A 149 7.82 4.54 5.23
CA PHE A 149 8.51 5.76 5.64
C PHE A 149 8.34 6.02 7.15
N TRP A 150 7.16 5.74 7.71
CA TRP A 150 6.92 5.84 9.14
C TRP A 150 7.90 4.99 9.97
N SER A 151 8.16 3.76 9.54
CA SER A 151 9.12 2.88 10.25
C SER A 151 10.54 3.46 10.31
N THR A 152 10.92 4.31 9.35
CA THR A 152 12.23 4.99 9.36
C THR A 152 12.30 6.17 10.33
N GLN A 153 11.19 6.89 10.55
CA GLN A 153 11.16 8.06 11.42
C GLN A 153 11.22 7.67 12.91
N TYR A 154 10.69 6.49 13.25
CA TYR A 154 10.60 6.00 14.63
C TYR A 154 11.84 5.27 15.12
N TYR A 155 12.72 4.84 14.20
CA TYR A 155 13.89 4.04 14.54
C TYR A 155 14.77 4.69 15.64
N CYS A 156 14.82 6.03 15.68
CA CYS A 156 15.53 6.81 16.70
C CYS A 156 14.62 7.73 17.54
N GLU A 157 13.35 7.37 17.75
CA GLU A 157 12.39 8.25 18.45
C GLU A 157 12.86 8.66 19.85
N LYS A 158 13.57 7.77 20.58
CA LYS A 158 14.11 8.05 21.92
C LYS A 158 15.04 9.27 21.98
N ASP A 159 15.73 9.57 20.87
CA ASP A 159 16.68 10.67 20.78
C ASP A 159 16.17 11.81 19.87
N ALA A 160 14.93 11.70 19.37
CA ALA A 160 14.37 12.65 18.43
C ALA A 160 13.93 13.93 19.13
N LYS A 161 14.34 15.08 18.59
CA LYS A 161 13.86 16.40 19.02
C LYS A 161 12.42 16.69 18.58
N GLN A 162 11.89 15.88 17.67
CA GLN A 162 10.58 16.04 17.05
C GLN A 162 9.73 14.82 17.37
N VAL A 163 8.45 15.07 17.69
CA VAL A 163 7.45 14.00 17.84
C VAL A 163 6.65 13.95 16.55
N TYR A 164 6.64 12.78 15.93
CA TYR A 164 5.83 12.51 14.74
C TYR A 164 4.49 11.92 15.18
N ILE A 165 3.40 12.30 14.50
CA ILE A 165 2.04 11.79 14.78
C ILE A 165 1.50 11.11 13.53
N PHE A 166 1.14 9.83 13.66
CA PHE A 166 0.49 9.10 12.58
C PHE A 166 -0.99 9.46 12.59
N ALA A 167 -1.47 9.99 11.48
CA ALA A 167 -2.89 10.30 11.29
C ALA A 167 -3.37 9.72 9.97
N THR A 168 -4.51 9.03 10.02
CA THR A 168 -5.23 8.55 8.84
C THR A 168 -6.72 8.50 9.14
N MET A 169 -7.53 8.82 8.14
CA MET A 169 -8.98 8.57 8.15
C MET A 169 -9.31 7.21 7.51
N ASP A 170 -8.34 6.54 6.89
CA ASP A 170 -8.53 5.22 6.31
C ASP A 170 -8.42 4.13 7.39
N GLN A 171 -9.52 3.41 7.56
CA GLN A 171 -9.65 2.33 8.53
C GLN A 171 -8.66 1.18 8.29
N GLU A 172 -8.41 0.82 7.03
CA GLU A 172 -7.54 -0.30 6.66
C GLU A 172 -6.06 0.06 6.87
N LEU A 173 -5.65 1.30 6.55
CA LEU A 173 -4.31 1.79 6.91
C LEU A 173 -4.10 1.78 8.42
N ARG A 174 -5.11 2.21 9.19
CA ARG A 174 -5.06 2.17 10.66
C ARG A 174 -4.89 0.74 11.17
N ASP A 175 -5.65 -0.20 10.64
CA ASP A 175 -5.62 -1.59 11.08
C ASP A 175 -4.29 -2.25 10.72
N LEU A 176 -3.78 -1.99 9.50
CA LEU A 176 -2.45 -2.43 9.08
C LEU A 176 -1.34 -1.83 9.95
N PHE A 177 -1.47 -0.55 10.33
CA PHE A 177 -0.55 0.11 11.24
C PHE A 177 -0.47 -0.62 12.59
N PHE A 178 -1.61 -0.81 13.26
CA PHE A 178 -1.62 -1.48 14.56
C PHE A 178 -1.15 -2.93 14.46
N LEU A 179 -1.58 -3.64 13.41
CA LEU A 179 -1.18 -5.02 13.19
C LEU A 179 0.35 -5.15 13.04
N THR A 180 0.96 -4.29 12.25
CA THR A 180 2.41 -4.29 12.00
C THR A 180 3.22 -4.01 13.27
N HIS A 181 2.72 -3.13 14.15
CA HIS A 181 3.39 -2.76 15.41
C HIS A 181 3.09 -3.70 16.59
N LYS A 182 2.08 -4.57 16.49
CA LYS A 182 1.90 -5.69 17.45
C LYS A 182 3.08 -6.67 17.39
N GLU A 183 3.78 -6.71 16.25
CA GLU A 183 4.96 -7.57 15.98
C GLU A 183 4.71 -9.07 16.26
N SER A 184 3.47 -9.52 16.08
CA SER A 184 3.05 -10.86 16.44
C SER A 184 2.75 -11.69 15.20
N LEU A 185 3.40 -12.86 15.10
CA LEU A 185 3.11 -13.85 14.06
C LEU A 185 1.80 -14.59 14.30
N GLU A 186 1.16 -14.42 15.47
CA GLU A 186 -0.13 -15.04 15.78
C GLU A 186 -1.21 -14.65 14.77
N ILE A 187 -1.09 -13.51 14.09
CA ILE A 187 -2.04 -13.12 13.04
C ILE A 187 -2.18 -14.18 11.93
N TYR A 188 -1.10 -14.90 11.60
CA TYR A 188 -1.17 -15.96 10.59
C TYR A 188 -2.10 -17.08 11.05
N LYS A 189 -2.04 -17.44 12.34
CA LYS A 189 -2.92 -18.45 12.95
C LYS A 189 -4.34 -17.92 13.15
N GLU A 190 -4.49 -16.66 13.57
CA GLU A 190 -5.79 -16.01 13.73
C GLU A 190 -6.56 -15.92 12.39
N VAL A 191 -5.84 -15.74 11.27
CA VAL A 191 -6.43 -15.54 9.94
C VAL A 191 -6.59 -16.85 9.16
N PHE A 192 -5.61 -17.76 9.22
CA PHE A 192 -5.60 -19.00 8.42
C PHE A 192 -5.84 -20.26 9.26
N GLY A 193 -6.01 -20.14 10.58
CA GLY A 193 -6.10 -21.27 11.50
C GLY A 193 -4.74 -21.79 11.95
N GLU A 194 -4.73 -22.58 13.05
CA GLU A 194 -3.50 -22.97 13.73
C GLU A 194 -2.52 -23.73 12.82
N GLN A 195 -3.01 -24.73 12.07
CA GLN A 195 -2.18 -25.61 11.25
C GLN A 195 -1.61 -24.88 10.01
N GLU A 196 -2.46 -24.23 9.22
CA GLU A 196 -2.02 -23.51 8.02
C GLU A 196 -1.17 -22.29 8.38
N GLY A 197 -1.61 -21.52 9.39
CA GLY A 197 -0.87 -20.36 9.90
C GLY A 197 0.53 -20.73 10.37
N GLN A 198 0.68 -21.82 11.15
CA GLN A 198 1.99 -22.30 11.56
C GLN A 198 2.84 -22.76 10.37
N THR A 199 2.23 -23.40 9.37
CA THR A 199 2.93 -23.84 8.16
C THR A 199 3.46 -22.65 7.37
N ILE A 200 2.67 -21.58 7.22
CA ILE A 200 3.12 -20.33 6.58
C ILE A 200 4.29 -19.72 7.36
N ILE A 201 4.18 -19.60 8.69
CA ILE A 201 5.25 -19.06 9.54
C ILE A 201 6.56 -19.82 9.32
N ASN A 202 6.50 -21.16 9.32
CA ASN A 202 7.69 -22.00 9.13
C ASN A 202 8.29 -21.81 7.73
N SER A 203 7.46 -21.87 6.68
CA SER A 203 7.88 -21.70 5.29
C SER A 203 8.54 -20.33 5.05
N VAL A 204 7.95 -19.26 5.60
CA VAL A 204 8.50 -17.91 5.47
C VAL A 204 9.81 -17.76 6.25
N SER A 205 9.92 -18.37 7.43
CA SER A 205 11.14 -18.33 8.24
C SER A 205 12.33 -19.01 7.57
N GLU A 206 12.09 -20.11 6.84
CA GLU A 206 13.12 -20.83 6.09
C GLU A 206 13.70 -20.04 4.92
N ILE A 207 12.93 -19.10 4.36
CA ILE A 207 13.39 -18.23 3.27
C ILE A 207 14.42 -17.20 3.80
N TYR A 208 14.27 -16.74 5.04
CA TYR A 208 15.01 -15.59 5.59
C TYR A 208 16.36 -15.91 6.27
N VAL A 209 17.00 -17.04 5.96
CA VAL A 209 18.17 -17.53 6.74
C VAL A 209 19.50 -16.89 6.34
N LYS A 210 19.78 -16.69 5.04
CA LYS A 210 21.02 -16.03 4.58
C LYS A 210 20.81 -15.36 3.22
N ARG A 211 20.81 -14.03 3.22
CA ARG A 211 20.48 -13.21 2.06
C ARG A 211 21.69 -12.49 1.47
N ASN A 212 21.92 -12.63 0.16
CA ASN A 212 22.72 -11.67 -0.58
C ASN A 212 21.83 -10.47 -0.92
N LYS A 213 22.27 -9.25 -0.59
CA LYS A 213 21.50 -8.05 -0.89
C LYS A 213 21.31 -7.95 -2.42
N PRO A 214 20.07 -7.84 -2.92
CA PRO A 214 19.84 -7.72 -4.36
C PRO A 214 20.38 -6.39 -4.87
N GLU A 215 20.67 -6.35 -6.17
CA GLU A 215 20.99 -5.11 -6.87
C GLU A 215 19.70 -4.32 -7.07
N ILE A 216 19.61 -3.14 -6.45
CA ILE A 216 18.45 -2.26 -6.52
C ILE A 216 18.92 -0.93 -7.10
N ASN A 217 18.46 -0.62 -8.30
CA ASN A 217 18.64 0.66 -8.95
C ASN A 217 17.44 0.95 -9.88
N PRO A 218 17.23 2.22 -10.29
CA PRO A 218 16.05 2.60 -11.06
C PRO A 218 15.86 1.79 -12.36
N ILE A 219 16.95 1.47 -13.08
CA ILE A 219 16.90 0.75 -14.35
C ILE A 219 16.42 -0.69 -14.14
N VAL A 220 16.95 -1.35 -13.10
CA VAL A 220 16.54 -2.71 -12.73
C VAL A 220 15.08 -2.74 -12.29
N LEU A 221 14.66 -1.80 -11.45
CA LEU A 221 13.28 -1.70 -10.97
C LEU A 221 12.30 -1.46 -12.11
N ASP A 222 12.60 -0.55 -13.03
CA ASP A 222 11.72 -0.24 -14.17
C ASP A 222 11.55 -1.44 -15.10
N LYS A 223 12.64 -2.19 -15.34
CA LYS A 223 12.58 -3.43 -16.12
C LYS A 223 11.69 -4.48 -15.44
N MET A 224 11.88 -4.70 -14.14
CA MET A 224 11.07 -5.65 -13.38
C MET A 224 9.58 -5.24 -13.36
N ILE A 225 9.29 -3.94 -13.27
CA ILE A 225 7.91 -3.45 -13.30
C ILE A 225 7.24 -3.84 -14.62
N GLN A 226 7.93 -3.65 -15.74
CA GLN A 226 7.40 -4.04 -17.05
C GLN A 226 7.12 -5.55 -17.12
N GLU A 227 8.05 -6.38 -16.63
CA GLU A 227 7.88 -7.83 -16.59
C GLU A 227 6.68 -8.24 -15.72
N GLU A 228 6.54 -7.65 -14.53
CA GLU A 228 5.46 -8.00 -13.62
C GLU A 228 4.09 -7.43 -14.03
N GLN A 229 4.07 -6.36 -14.81
CA GLN A 229 2.85 -5.85 -15.47
C GLN A 229 2.35 -6.83 -16.54
N ILE A 230 3.26 -7.39 -17.35
CA ILE A 230 2.93 -8.42 -18.34
C ILE A 230 2.37 -9.66 -17.63
N ASN A 231 3.07 -10.16 -16.61
CA ASN A 231 2.63 -11.32 -15.82
C ASN A 231 1.25 -11.12 -15.17
N LEU A 232 0.98 -9.91 -14.67
CA LEU A 232 -0.33 -9.56 -14.12
C LEU A 232 -1.41 -9.62 -15.20
N ASN A 233 -1.17 -9.02 -16.36
CA ASN A 233 -2.14 -9.03 -17.46
C ASN A 233 -2.47 -10.47 -17.90
N GLU A 234 -1.46 -11.33 -18.05
CA GLU A 234 -1.65 -12.75 -18.38
C GLU A 234 -2.45 -13.49 -17.31
N THR A 235 -2.20 -13.22 -16.03
CA THR A 235 -2.91 -13.83 -14.90
C THR A 235 -4.38 -13.42 -14.88
N LEU A 236 -4.67 -12.13 -15.10
CA LEU A 236 -6.05 -11.62 -15.17
C LEU A 236 -6.79 -12.19 -16.37
N ASN A 237 -6.14 -12.30 -17.53
CA ASN A 237 -6.75 -12.91 -18.72
C ASN A 237 -7.14 -14.38 -18.47
N ARG A 238 -6.27 -15.16 -17.81
CA ARG A 238 -6.59 -16.53 -17.41
C ARG A 238 -7.78 -16.60 -16.44
N LYS A 239 -7.84 -15.70 -15.46
CA LYS A 239 -8.96 -15.60 -14.50
C LYS A 239 -10.28 -15.25 -15.18
N THR A 240 -10.28 -14.31 -16.11
CA THR A 240 -11.50 -13.93 -16.86
C THR A 240 -11.99 -15.07 -17.74
N LEU A 241 -11.07 -15.82 -18.37
CA LEU A 241 -11.43 -17.01 -19.14
C LEU A 241 -12.03 -18.12 -18.26
N SER A 242 -11.48 -18.37 -17.06
CA SER A 242 -12.04 -19.41 -16.16
C SER A 242 -13.45 -19.05 -15.68
N ASN A 243 -13.71 -17.77 -15.39
CA ASN A 243 -15.03 -17.30 -14.96
C ASN A 243 -16.09 -17.52 -16.05
N ASN A 244 -15.76 -17.24 -17.32
CA ASN A 244 -16.70 -17.41 -18.44
C ASN A 244 -17.07 -18.88 -18.68
N VAL A 245 -16.12 -19.81 -18.52
CA VAL A 245 -16.38 -21.25 -18.67
C VAL A 245 -17.31 -21.79 -17.59
N HIS A 246 -17.29 -21.22 -16.38
CA HIS A 246 -18.20 -21.60 -15.31
C HIS A 246 -19.65 -21.12 -15.53
N ASP A 247 -19.84 -19.96 -16.16
CA ASP A 247 -21.18 -19.44 -16.46
C ASP A 247 -21.89 -20.22 -17.59
N ASP A 248 -21.14 -20.75 -18.57
CA ASP A 248 -21.71 -21.51 -19.70
C ASP A 248 -22.24 -22.91 -19.31
N HIS A 249 -21.84 -23.46 -18.15
CA HIS A 249 -22.28 -24.78 -17.69
C HIS A 249 -23.52 -24.77 -16.79
N VAL A 250 -24.07 -23.59 -16.45
CA VAL A 250 -25.31 -23.45 -15.66
C VAL A 250 -26.56 -23.38 -16.57
N GLY A 251 -26.38 -23.36 -17.90
CA GLY A 251 -27.42 -23.06 -18.88
C GLY A 251 -28.14 -24.23 -19.57
N ILE A 252 -27.96 -25.50 -19.17
CA ILE A 252 -28.68 -26.63 -19.79
C ILE A 252 -29.17 -27.64 -18.75
N GLN A 253 -30.38 -27.43 -18.24
CA GLN A 253 -31.24 -28.54 -17.82
C GLN A 253 -32.28 -28.78 -18.94
N PRO A 254 -32.25 -29.92 -19.64
CA PRO A 254 -33.33 -30.30 -20.52
C PRO A 254 -34.48 -30.94 -19.72
N THR A 255 -35.64 -30.28 -19.84
CA THR A 255 -37.04 -30.74 -19.64
C THR A 255 -37.45 -31.35 -18.32
#